data_AF-A0A7C0YXH3-F1
#
_entry.id   AF-A0A7C0YXH3-F1
#
_cell.length_a   1.000
_cell.length_b   1.000
_cell.length_c   1.000
_cell.angle_alpha   90.00
_cell.angle_beta   90.00
_cell.angle_gamma   90.00
#
_symmetry.space_group_name_H-M   'P 1'
#
loop_
_entity.id
_entity.type
_entity.pdbx_description
1 polymer ?
#
loop_
_entity_poly.entity_id
_entity_poly.type
_entity_poly.pdbx_seq_one_letter_code
_entity_poly.pdbx_strand_id
1 'polypeptide(L)'
;MNLGDVAMVASIIAGLVSVPFIASTVSSDAMPTGMLVLNMSDVSEIPSEMSRSFSNEKFEQTYQTPFGKFRVVVTPEGVYQELLKPNRKVVVDQTHGLTVWRLVTQDYTLEVNKSGSKVVELFTSPEGYKEVVKEMGNRREVVKGNVEKYEEAKELLESEVQRMKEIVEDAGLPGTEKVVHVVINEVYPNPEGEEFEGEFIELYSFEEGEVDLTGWYLEDGGANYTLSGIIDSGEFKVLWRNETGIALNNNGDEIKLYDSAGKLVDEIIYETSTEGKSWARIPDGTGEFQEADPSPGEKNS
;
A
#
# COMPACT_ATOMS: atom_id res chain seq x y z
N MET A 1 10.33 1.43 39.09
CA MET A 1 10.18 1.94 37.71
C MET A 1 8.94 1.28 37.15
N ASN A 2 7.93 2.08 36.79
CA ASN A 2 6.61 1.57 36.44
C ASN A 2 6.64 1.11 34.97
N LEU A 3 6.05 -0.05 34.69
CA LEU A 3 6.01 -0.68 33.35
C LEU A 3 5.10 0.08 32.35
N GLY A 4 4.55 1.23 32.73
CA GLY A 4 3.64 2.06 31.93
C GLY A 4 4.31 3.08 31.02
N ASP A 5 5.62 3.32 31.15
CA ASP A 5 6.30 4.43 30.44
C ASP A 5 7.19 3.98 29.25
N VAL A 6 7.10 2.72 28.82
CA VAL A 6 7.86 2.18 27.67
C VAL A 6 6.98 1.93 26.44
N ALA A 7 5.66 2.16 26.53
CA ALA A 7 4.71 1.86 25.46
C ALA A 7 4.21 3.08 24.66
N MET A 8 4.75 4.29 24.85
CA MET A 8 4.17 5.51 24.26
C MET A 8 5.16 6.41 23.51
N VAL A 9 6.08 5.83 22.71
CA VAL A 9 6.85 6.57 21.68
C VAL A 9 7.10 5.74 20.40
N ALA A 10 6.37 4.63 20.19
CA ALA A 10 6.61 3.73 19.03
C ALA A 10 5.66 3.92 17.84
N SER A 11 4.56 4.68 17.92
CA SER A 11 3.43 4.48 16.99
C SER A 11 2.81 5.78 16.47
N ILE A 12 3.54 6.50 15.62
CA ILE A 12 3.05 7.67 14.86
C ILE A 12 3.57 7.56 13.41
N ILE A 13 4.88 7.41 13.24
CA ILE A 13 5.50 7.22 11.91
C ILE A 13 5.11 5.89 11.25
N ALA A 14 4.78 4.83 12.01
CA ALA A 14 4.24 3.59 11.45
C ALA A 14 2.94 3.82 10.63
N GLY A 15 2.16 4.85 11.00
CA GLY A 15 0.94 5.25 10.30
C GLY A 15 1.17 6.07 9.01
N LEU A 16 2.38 6.62 8.81
CA LEU A 16 2.81 7.23 7.54
C LEU A 16 3.40 6.18 6.62
N VAL A 17 4.22 5.31 7.21
CA VAL A 17 4.86 4.11 6.67
C VAL A 17 3.85 3.07 6.13
N SER A 18 2.55 3.24 6.36
CA SER A 18 1.48 2.31 5.94
C SER A 18 0.45 2.95 5.00
N VAL A 19 0.81 4.08 4.36
CA VAL A 19 -0.08 4.82 3.47
C VAL A 19 0.34 4.59 2.03
N PRO A 20 -0.08 3.49 1.39
CA PRO A 20 0.15 3.35 -0.03
C PRO A 20 -0.82 4.29 -0.77
N PHE A 21 -0.30 5.26 -1.51
CA PHE A 21 -1.04 5.83 -2.63
C PHE A 21 -0.47 5.20 -3.88
N ILE A 22 -1.22 4.26 -4.47
CA ILE A 22 -0.74 3.52 -5.63
C ILE A 22 -1.36 4.11 -6.89
N ALA A 23 -0.49 4.51 -7.81
CA ALA A 23 -0.84 4.84 -9.17
C ALA A 23 -1.39 3.59 -9.88
N SER A 24 -2.71 3.37 -9.88
CA SER A 24 -3.31 2.51 -10.90
C SER A 24 -3.05 3.14 -12.28
N THR A 25 -2.85 2.31 -13.31
CA THR A 25 -2.93 2.80 -14.70
C THR A 25 -4.24 3.59 -14.82
N VAL A 26 -4.14 4.86 -15.19
CA VAL A 26 -5.34 5.67 -15.31
C VAL A 26 -6.08 5.15 -16.53
N SER A 27 -7.03 4.25 -16.29
CA SER A 27 -7.94 3.77 -17.31
C SER A 27 -8.66 4.98 -17.92
N SER A 28 -8.83 4.96 -19.25
CA SER A 28 -9.56 5.99 -20.00
C SER A 28 -11.00 6.20 -19.54
N ASP A 29 -11.52 5.29 -18.70
CA ASP A 29 -12.93 5.24 -18.31
C ASP A 29 -13.24 5.85 -16.92
N ALA A 30 -12.22 6.29 -16.17
CA ALA A 30 -12.43 6.94 -14.88
C ALA A 30 -12.78 8.44 -15.03
N MET A 31 -13.97 8.75 -15.54
CA MET A 31 -14.55 10.09 -15.43
C MET A 31 -15.58 10.13 -14.29
N PRO A 32 -15.29 10.79 -13.14
CA PRO A 32 -16.36 11.24 -12.27
C PRO A 32 -17.16 12.30 -13.03
N THR A 33 -18.37 11.94 -13.46
CA THR A 33 -19.38 12.86 -14.02
C THR A 33 -20.17 13.60 -12.94
N GLY A 34 -19.82 13.38 -11.67
CA GLY A 34 -20.43 14.03 -10.51
C GLY A 34 -19.83 15.41 -10.24
N MET A 35 -20.71 16.38 -9.98
CA MET A 35 -20.34 17.66 -9.40
C MET A 35 -19.72 17.40 -8.02
N LEU A 36 -18.41 17.67 -7.89
CA LEU A 36 -17.67 17.52 -6.64
C LEU A 36 -18.19 18.52 -5.60
N VAL A 37 -18.90 18.03 -4.59
CA VAL A 37 -19.24 18.79 -3.38
C VAL A 37 -18.16 18.46 -2.35
N LEU A 38 -17.10 19.27 -2.33
CA LEU A 38 -15.94 19.05 -1.48
C LEU A 38 -16.12 19.73 -0.13
N ASN A 39 -16.02 18.95 0.96
CA ASN A 39 -15.95 19.46 2.34
C ASN A 39 -14.49 19.48 2.82
N MET A 40 -13.60 20.09 2.02
CA MET A 40 -12.17 20.19 2.29
C MET A 40 -11.90 21.25 3.37
N SER A 41 -11.95 20.83 4.64
CA SER A 41 -11.74 21.68 5.83
C SER A 41 -10.36 22.35 5.90
N ASP A 42 -9.41 21.83 5.14
CA ASP A 42 -8.00 22.14 5.27
C ASP A 42 -7.42 23.00 4.13
N VAL A 43 -8.33 23.37 3.26
CA VAL A 43 -8.30 24.45 2.28
C VAL A 43 -9.45 25.33 2.75
N SER A 44 -9.28 26.09 3.85
CA SER A 44 -10.39 26.60 4.69
C SER A 44 -11.37 27.57 4.01
N GLU A 45 -11.25 27.76 2.70
CA GLU A 45 -12.18 28.46 1.83
C GLU A 45 -12.30 27.71 0.50
N ILE A 46 -13.38 27.99 -0.25
CA ILE A 46 -13.57 27.53 -1.62
C ILE A 46 -12.28 27.77 -2.41
N PRO A 47 -11.72 26.75 -3.11
CA PRO A 47 -10.50 26.91 -3.89
C PRO A 47 -10.63 28.13 -4.81
N SER A 48 -9.66 29.03 -4.74
CA SER A 48 -9.61 30.18 -5.64
C SER A 48 -9.28 29.74 -7.06
N GLU A 49 -8.48 28.68 -7.19
CA GLU A 49 -8.14 28.06 -8.47
C GLU A 49 -8.11 26.54 -8.32
N MET A 50 -8.61 25.85 -9.35
CA MET A 50 -8.51 24.40 -9.50
C MET A 50 -8.08 24.11 -10.94
N SER A 51 -7.13 23.21 -11.11
CA SER A 51 -6.73 22.72 -12.42
C SER A 51 -6.58 21.21 -12.43
N ARG A 52 -6.91 20.62 -13.58
CA ARG A 52 -6.83 19.18 -13.84
C ARG A 52 -6.28 18.96 -15.23
N SER A 53 -5.36 18.02 -15.37
CA SER A 53 -4.80 17.60 -16.65
C SER A 53 -4.61 16.09 -16.65
N PHE A 54 -4.86 15.48 -17.80
CA PHE A 54 -4.85 14.03 -17.94
C PHE A 54 -4.25 13.60 -19.29
N SER A 55 -3.40 12.57 -19.25
CA SER A 55 -2.86 11.83 -20.38
C SER A 55 -2.58 10.38 -19.97
N ASN A 56 -2.28 9.52 -20.95
CA ASN A 56 -1.90 8.12 -20.71
C ASN A 56 -0.64 7.95 -19.82
N GLU A 57 0.19 8.99 -19.71
CA GLU A 57 1.45 8.95 -18.96
C GLU A 57 1.36 9.72 -17.64
N LYS A 58 0.30 10.51 -17.44
CA LYS A 58 0.24 11.47 -16.35
C LYS A 58 -1.17 11.94 -16.05
N PHE A 59 -1.55 11.84 -14.80
CA PHE A 59 -2.62 12.60 -14.20
C PHE A 59 -2.04 13.68 -13.29
N GLU A 60 -2.55 14.90 -13.36
CA GLU A 60 -2.17 15.97 -12.44
C GLU A 60 -3.39 16.80 -12.05
N GLN A 61 -3.50 17.05 -10.74
CA GLN A 61 -4.54 17.88 -10.17
C GLN A 61 -3.92 18.86 -9.17
N THR A 62 -4.37 20.11 -9.23
CA THR A 62 -3.94 21.18 -8.33
C THR A 62 -5.15 21.87 -7.73
N TYR A 63 -5.10 22.05 -6.42
CA TYR A 63 -6.03 22.85 -5.63
C TYR A 63 -5.27 24.01 -5.00
N GLN A 64 -5.75 25.23 -5.19
CA GLN A 64 -5.12 26.41 -4.62
C GLN A 64 -6.12 27.27 -3.86
N THR A 65 -5.72 27.71 -2.67
CA THR A 65 -6.39 28.70 -1.83
C THR A 65 -5.48 29.88 -1.51
N PRO A 66 -6.04 30.95 -0.91
CA PRO A 66 -5.24 32.00 -0.28
C PRO A 66 -4.21 31.50 0.75
N PHE A 67 -4.43 30.33 1.35
CA PHE A 67 -3.64 29.82 2.47
C PHE A 67 -2.75 28.63 2.12
N GLY A 68 -2.81 28.14 0.87
CA GLY A 68 -1.97 27.03 0.45
C GLY A 68 -2.30 26.48 -0.92
N LYS A 69 -1.45 25.56 -1.36
CA LYS A 69 -1.58 24.86 -2.63
C LYS A 69 -1.33 23.38 -2.40
N PHE A 70 -2.27 22.55 -2.83
CA PHE A 70 -2.10 21.10 -2.88
C PHE A 70 -2.00 20.66 -4.34
N ARG A 71 -1.01 19.83 -4.63
CA ARG A 71 -0.74 19.31 -5.97
C ARG A 71 -0.51 17.82 -5.89
N VAL A 72 -1.20 17.08 -6.75
CA VAL A 72 -1.04 15.64 -6.92
C VAL A 72 -0.68 15.37 -8.37
N VAL A 73 0.31 14.50 -8.57
CA VAL A 73 0.74 13.99 -9.86
C VAL A 73 0.83 12.48 -9.74
N VAL A 74 0.16 11.78 -10.64
CA VAL A 74 0.18 10.31 -10.73
C VAL A 74 0.76 9.96 -12.10
N THR A 75 1.78 9.11 -12.12
CA THR A 75 2.41 8.58 -13.34
C THR A 75 2.57 7.06 -13.20
N PRO A 76 2.90 6.33 -14.28
CA PRO A 76 3.25 4.91 -14.17
C PRO A 76 4.43 4.63 -13.23
N GLU A 77 5.30 5.62 -13.01
CA GLU A 77 6.49 5.50 -12.16
C GLU A 77 6.20 5.72 -10.67
N GLY A 78 5.03 6.28 -10.35
CA GLY A 78 4.72 6.63 -8.97
C GLY A 78 3.70 7.75 -8.75
N VAL A 79 3.57 8.15 -7.49
CA VAL A 79 2.69 9.22 -7.04
C VAL A 79 3.53 10.29 -6.35
N TYR A 80 3.36 11.53 -6.81
CA TYR A 80 3.97 12.71 -6.22
C TYR A 80 2.88 13.63 -5.68
N GLN A 81 2.98 13.97 -4.40
CA GLN A 81 2.07 14.89 -3.73
C GLN A 81 2.85 16.01 -3.06
N GLU A 82 2.31 17.22 -3.14
CA GLU A 82 2.91 18.41 -2.56
C GLU A 82 1.83 19.25 -1.89
N LEU A 83 2.03 19.57 -0.61
CA LEU A 83 1.25 20.55 0.13
C LEU A 83 2.14 21.73 0.49
N LEU A 84 1.87 22.88 -0.12
CA LEU A 84 2.55 24.14 0.12
C LEU A 84 1.69 25.06 1.00
N LYS A 85 2.26 25.55 2.08
CA LYS A 85 1.69 26.56 2.99
C LYS A 85 2.67 27.74 3.14
N PRO A 86 2.26 28.91 3.67
CA PRO A 86 3.11 30.10 3.73
C PRO A 86 4.50 29.91 4.36
N ASN A 87 4.64 29.00 5.32
CA ASN A 87 5.87 28.78 6.07
C ASN A 87 6.43 27.36 5.98
N ARG A 88 5.80 26.48 5.21
CA ARG A 88 6.20 25.08 5.12
C ARG A 88 5.77 24.43 3.81
N LYS A 89 6.50 23.38 3.44
CA LYS A 89 6.20 22.52 2.32
C LYS A 89 6.29 21.08 2.79
N VAL A 90 5.28 20.28 2.47
CA VAL A 90 5.27 18.84 2.67
C VAL A 90 5.22 18.16 1.31
N VAL A 91 6.07 17.15 1.13
CA VAL A 91 6.13 16.32 -0.07
C VAL A 91 5.98 14.87 0.34
N VAL A 92 5.17 14.14 -0.43
CA VAL A 92 5.12 12.68 -0.41
C VAL A 92 5.44 12.21 -1.82
N ASP A 93 6.51 11.46 -1.98
CA ASP A 93 6.98 10.96 -3.27
C ASP A 93 7.12 9.44 -3.18
N GLN A 94 6.28 8.74 -3.92
CA GLN A 94 6.15 7.29 -3.91
C GLN A 94 6.55 6.77 -5.28
N THR A 95 7.60 5.96 -5.31
CA THR A 95 8.13 5.31 -6.51
C THR A 95 8.35 3.83 -6.20
N HIS A 96 8.63 3.01 -7.23
CA HIS A 96 8.84 1.57 -7.09
C HIS A 96 9.78 1.20 -5.92
N GLY A 97 9.20 0.71 -4.82
CA GLY A 97 9.92 0.25 -3.63
C GLY A 97 10.52 1.35 -2.73
N LEU A 98 10.21 2.63 -2.97
CA LEU A 98 10.68 3.75 -2.16
C LEU A 98 9.56 4.77 -1.93
N THR A 99 9.29 5.07 -0.66
CA THR A 99 8.49 6.23 -0.27
C THR A 99 9.34 7.26 0.46
N VAL A 100 9.20 8.52 0.07
CA VAL A 100 9.87 9.68 0.69
C VAL A 100 8.81 10.64 1.23
N TRP A 101 8.82 10.88 2.53
CA TRP A 101 8.10 11.99 3.16
C TRP A 101 9.09 13.09 3.52
N ARG A 102 8.82 14.31 3.09
CA ARG A 102 9.70 15.46 3.37
C ARG A 102 8.92 16.65 3.85
N LEU A 103 9.22 17.09 5.07
CA LEU A 103 8.79 18.37 5.63
C LEU A 103 9.94 19.36 5.52
N VAL A 104 9.69 20.49 4.86
CA VAL A 104 10.61 21.62 4.75
C VAL A 104 9.98 22.84 5.39
N THR A 105 10.66 23.44 6.36
CA THR A 105 10.28 24.70 6.99
C THR A 105 11.39 25.75 6.78
N GLN A 106 11.23 26.94 7.36
CA GLN A 106 12.30 27.95 7.36
C GLN A 106 13.48 27.56 8.27
N ASP A 107 13.24 26.73 9.29
CA ASP A 107 14.19 26.46 10.35
C ASP A 107 14.84 25.06 10.25
N TYR A 108 14.16 24.12 9.61
CA TYR A 108 14.59 22.73 9.54
C TYR A 108 13.94 21.97 8.38
N THR A 109 14.57 20.85 8.05
CA THR A 109 14.04 19.81 7.17
C THR A 109 13.98 18.48 7.92
N LEU A 110 12.88 17.76 7.77
CA LEU A 110 12.78 16.35 8.14
C LEU A 110 12.46 15.54 6.89
N GLU A 111 13.30 14.57 6.56
CA GLU A 111 13.07 13.60 5.49
C GLU A 111 12.97 12.20 6.08
N VAL A 112 11.97 11.42 5.67
CA VAL A 112 11.78 10.03 6.05
C VAL A 112 11.70 9.21 4.78
N ASN A 113 12.64 8.28 4.62
CA ASN A 113 12.75 7.40 3.46
C ASN A 113 12.43 5.97 3.90
N LYS A 114 11.46 5.33 3.25
CA LYS A 114 11.10 3.93 3.47
C LYS A 114 11.37 3.10 2.21
N SER A 115 12.14 2.03 2.35
CA SER A 115 12.40 1.05 1.30
C SER A 115 12.37 -0.37 1.89
N GLY A 116 11.33 -1.15 1.58
CA GLY A 116 11.10 -2.46 2.20
C GLY A 116 11.03 -2.34 3.74
N SER A 117 11.80 -3.15 4.45
CA SER A 117 11.86 -3.13 5.93
C SER A 117 12.75 -2.02 6.52
N LYS A 118 13.38 -1.20 5.67
CA LYS A 118 14.30 -0.14 6.06
C LYS A 118 13.61 1.22 6.09
N VAL A 119 13.80 1.95 7.18
CA VAL A 119 13.36 3.34 7.36
C VAL A 119 14.56 4.19 7.75
N VAL A 120 14.78 5.29 7.04
CA VAL A 120 15.82 6.29 7.34
C VAL A 120 15.15 7.63 7.60
N GLU A 121 15.31 8.17 8.79
CA GLU A 121 14.83 9.50 9.17
C GLU A 121 16.04 10.43 9.26
N LEU A 122 16.02 11.54 8.52
CA LEU A 122 17.07 12.54 8.50
C LEU A 122 16.48 13.92 8.81
N PHE A 123 16.77 14.41 10.00
CA PHE A 123 16.48 15.77 10.43
C PHE A 123 17.72 16.64 10.28
N THR A 124 17.56 17.81 9.68
CA THR A 124 18.62 18.80 9.48
C THR A 124 18.13 20.18 9.83
N SER A 125 18.92 20.93 10.60
CA SER A 125 18.72 22.33 10.94
C SER A 125 20.08 23.07 10.92
N PRO A 126 20.10 24.41 10.96
CA PRO A 126 21.35 25.17 11.11
C PRO A 126 22.15 24.80 12.37
N GLU A 127 21.49 24.32 13.42
CA GLU A 127 22.10 24.04 14.72
C GLU A 127 22.57 22.59 14.87
N GLY A 128 22.14 21.70 13.99
CA GLY A 128 22.45 20.28 14.09
C GLY A 128 21.65 19.39 13.16
N TYR A 129 22.01 18.11 13.15
CA TYR A 129 21.30 17.07 12.42
C TYR A 129 21.16 15.80 13.27
N LYS A 130 20.12 15.02 12.95
CA LYS A 130 19.86 13.71 13.54
C LYS A 130 19.47 12.73 12.43
N GLU A 131 20.17 11.62 12.37
CA GLU A 131 19.86 10.49 11.48
C GLU A 131 19.43 9.30 12.32
N VAL A 132 18.29 8.69 12.00
CA VAL A 132 17.80 7.45 12.61
C VAL A 132 17.58 6.43 11.50
N VAL A 133 18.26 5.30 11.58
CA VAL A 133 18.10 4.17 10.66
C VAL A 133 17.46 3.01 11.41
N LYS A 134 16.35 2.49 10.89
CA LYS A 134 15.64 1.32 11.39
C LYS A 134 15.61 0.27 10.29
N GLU A 135 16.04 -0.95 10.58
CA GLU A 135 16.07 -2.03 9.58
C GLU A 135 16.02 -3.38 10.28
N MET A 136 15.02 -4.22 9.93
CA MET A 136 14.85 -5.57 10.48
C MET A 136 14.93 -5.62 12.03
N GLY A 137 14.24 -4.70 12.71
CA GLY A 137 14.23 -4.59 14.17
C GLY A 137 15.46 -3.93 14.80
N ASN A 138 16.52 -3.66 14.02
CA ASN A 138 17.68 -2.91 14.48
C ASN A 138 17.43 -1.40 14.37
N ARG A 139 18.02 -0.63 15.30
CA ARG A 139 17.95 0.84 15.32
C ARG A 139 19.33 1.44 15.52
N ARG A 140 19.75 2.31 14.60
CA ARG A 140 20.97 3.13 14.70
C ARG A 140 20.58 4.59 14.73
N GLU A 141 21.25 5.38 15.57
CA GLU A 141 21.02 6.83 15.67
C GLU A 141 22.36 7.58 15.68
N VAL A 142 22.43 8.67 14.92
CA VAL A 142 23.57 9.59 14.88
C VAL A 142 23.04 11.00 15.13
N VAL A 143 23.60 11.70 16.11
CA VAL A 143 23.20 13.07 16.46
C VAL A 143 24.43 13.97 16.49
N LYS A 144 24.32 15.16 15.89
CA LYS A 144 25.34 16.20 15.94
C LYS A 144 24.68 17.57 16.10
N GLY A 145 25.06 18.30 17.14
CA GLY A 145 24.53 19.65 17.40
C GLY A 145 23.17 19.63 18.10
N ASN A 146 22.43 20.73 18.01
CA ASN A 146 21.08 20.85 18.59
C ASN A 146 20.03 20.27 17.64
N VAL A 147 19.16 19.41 18.19
CA VAL A 147 18.08 18.73 17.46
C VAL A 147 16.76 18.73 18.24
N GLU A 148 16.56 19.70 19.15
CA GLU A 148 15.36 19.82 19.98
C GLU A 148 14.05 19.86 19.17
N LYS A 149 14.08 20.45 17.97
CA LYS A 149 12.92 20.53 17.06
C LYS A 149 12.59 19.21 16.34
N TYR A 150 13.38 18.14 16.52
CA TYR A 150 13.17 16.88 15.81
C TYR A 150 11.82 16.22 16.11
N GLU A 151 11.40 16.16 17.38
CA GLU A 151 10.12 15.53 17.72
C GLU A 151 8.93 16.37 17.24
N GLU A 152 9.00 17.70 17.38
CA GLU A 152 8.00 18.62 16.81
C GLU A 152 7.89 18.47 15.28
N ALA A 153 9.02 18.35 14.59
CA ALA A 153 9.05 18.14 13.15
C ALA A 153 8.35 16.84 12.73
N LYS A 154 8.43 15.78 13.55
CA LYS A 154 7.76 14.50 13.28
C LYS A 154 6.25 14.62 13.44
N GLU A 155 5.79 15.19 14.55
CA GLU A 155 4.36 15.43 14.79
C GLU A 155 3.75 16.32 13.69
N LEU A 156 4.47 17.38 13.30
CA LEU A 156 4.04 18.24 12.22
C LEU A 156 3.97 17.50 10.88
N LEU A 157 5.00 16.73 10.52
CA LEU A 157 5.00 15.94 9.29
C LEU A 157 3.82 14.97 9.26
N GLU A 158 3.55 14.26 10.36
CA GLU A 158 2.42 13.33 10.46
C GLU A 158 1.08 14.03 10.24
N SER A 159 0.82 15.12 10.97
CA SER A 159 -0.44 15.85 10.87
C SER A 159 -0.69 16.40 9.46
N GLU A 160 0.36 16.83 8.77
CA GLU A 160 0.24 17.35 7.40
C GLU A 160 0.01 16.24 6.38
N VAL A 161 0.65 15.08 6.53
CA VAL A 161 0.39 13.94 5.63
C VAL A 161 -1.01 13.38 5.86
N GLN A 162 -1.50 13.33 7.10
CA GLN A 162 -2.87 12.93 7.38
C GLN A 162 -3.88 13.86 6.69
N ARG A 163 -3.65 15.17 6.76
CA ARG A 163 -4.40 16.17 6.01
C ARG A 163 -4.34 15.98 4.49
N MET A 164 -3.18 15.60 3.94
CA MET A 164 -3.07 15.28 2.52
C MET A 164 -3.96 14.09 2.13
N LYS A 165 -4.04 13.04 2.96
CA LYS A 165 -4.94 11.90 2.73
C LYS A 165 -6.39 12.34 2.66
N GLU A 166 -6.85 13.14 3.63
CA GLU A 166 -8.24 13.62 3.69
C GLU A 166 -8.61 14.42 2.43
N ILE A 167 -7.70 15.28 1.94
CA ILE A 167 -7.91 16.04 0.69
C ILE A 167 -8.03 15.08 -0.50
N VAL A 168 -7.20 14.04 -0.55
CA VAL A 168 -7.19 13.05 -1.63
C VAL A 168 -8.48 12.21 -1.64
N GLU A 169 -8.93 11.76 -0.46
CA GLU A 169 -10.16 10.99 -0.27
C GLU A 169 -11.40 11.81 -0.67
N ASP A 170 -11.52 13.03 -0.15
CA ASP A 170 -12.63 13.95 -0.49
C ASP A 170 -12.66 14.26 -1.99
N ALA A 171 -11.48 14.43 -2.60
CA ALA A 171 -11.32 14.72 -4.01
C ALA A 171 -11.67 13.57 -4.95
N GLY A 172 -11.77 12.33 -4.45
CA GLY A 172 -11.99 11.14 -5.27
C GLY A 172 -10.95 11.00 -6.39
N LEU A 173 -9.66 11.19 -6.08
CA LEU A 173 -8.62 11.19 -7.11
C LEU A 173 -8.37 9.76 -7.65
N PRO A 174 -8.42 9.55 -8.98
CA PRO A 174 -8.09 8.25 -9.58
C PRO A 174 -6.62 7.89 -9.30
N GLY A 175 -6.34 6.62 -8.99
CA GLY A 175 -4.99 6.17 -8.62
C GLY A 175 -4.55 6.58 -7.21
N THR A 176 -5.51 6.78 -6.31
CA THR A 176 -5.26 6.96 -4.86
C THR A 176 -6.01 5.95 -4.00
N GLU A 177 -6.67 4.99 -4.66
CA GLU A 177 -7.24 3.84 -3.97
C GLU A 177 -6.10 3.07 -3.30
N LYS A 178 -6.29 2.73 -2.02
CA LYS A 178 -5.43 1.79 -1.30
C LYS A 178 -5.49 0.47 -2.06
N VAL A 179 -4.53 0.21 -2.95
CA VAL A 179 -4.42 -1.10 -3.60
C VAL A 179 -3.83 -2.01 -2.54
N VAL A 180 -4.69 -2.78 -1.91
CA VAL A 180 -4.29 -3.84 -0.99
C VAL A 180 -3.53 -4.88 -1.80
N HIS A 181 -2.24 -5.04 -1.50
CA HIS A 181 -1.37 -6.00 -2.17
C HIS A 181 -1.52 -7.41 -1.59
N VAL A 182 -2.75 -7.94 -1.65
CA VAL A 182 -3.02 -9.37 -1.45
C VAL A 182 -3.35 -9.97 -2.79
N VAL A 183 -2.58 -10.97 -3.18
CA VAL A 183 -2.68 -11.62 -4.50
C VAL A 183 -2.80 -13.12 -4.34
N ILE A 184 -3.24 -13.79 -5.40
CA ILE A 184 -3.15 -15.25 -5.48
C ILE A 184 -1.68 -15.58 -5.73
N ASN A 185 -1.05 -16.31 -4.83
CA ASN A 185 0.38 -16.62 -4.89
C ASN A 185 0.66 -17.99 -5.49
N GLU A 186 -0.16 -18.97 -5.12
CA GLU A 186 0.00 -20.36 -5.53
C GLU A 186 -1.36 -21.05 -5.61
N VAL A 187 -1.56 -21.90 -6.61
CA VAL A 187 -2.69 -22.84 -6.67
C VAL A 187 -2.19 -24.24 -6.94
N TYR A 188 -2.73 -25.22 -6.22
CA TYR A 188 -2.34 -26.62 -6.35
C TYR A 188 -3.53 -27.48 -6.78
N PRO A 189 -3.83 -27.54 -8.09
CA PRO A 189 -5.05 -28.17 -8.60
C PRO A 189 -5.02 -29.69 -8.59
N ASN A 190 -3.86 -30.32 -8.80
CA ASN A 190 -3.77 -31.77 -8.99
C ASN A 190 -2.78 -32.39 -7.98
N PRO A 191 -3.19 -32.52 -6.70
CA PRO A 191 -2.33 -33.08 -5.67
C PRO A 191 -2.09 -34.57 -5.86
N GLU A 192 -0.94 -35.05 -5.41
CA GLU A 192 -0.76 -36.49 -5.24
C GLU A 192 -1.67 -37.00 -4.12
N GLY A 193 -2.55 -37.96 -4.41
CA GLY A 193 -3.43 -38.56 -3.42
C GLY A 193 -4.87 -38.04 -3.49
N GLU A 194 -5.46 -37.69 -2.34
CA GLU A 194 -6.86 -37.26 -2.28
C GLU A 194 -7.00 -35.76 -2.54
N GLU A 195 -7.63 -35.41 -3.67
CA GLU A 195 -7.89 -34.03 -4.10
C GLU A 195 -8.57 -33.17 -3.01
N PHE A 196 -9.56 -33.73 -2.30
CA PHE A 196 -10.32 -32.98 -1.30
C PHE A 196 -9.47 -32.47 -0.12
N GLU A 197 -8.38 -33.16 0.22
CA GLU A 197 -7.47 -32.76 1.29
C GLU A 197 -6.19 -32.09 0.78
N GLY A 198 -5.85 -32.29 -0.50
CA GLY A 198 -4.60 -31.82 -1.08
C GLY A 198 -4.68 -30.52 -1.89
N GLU A 199 -5.84 -30.19 -2.47
CA GLU A 199 -5.98 -28.96 -3.24
C GLU A 199 -5.95 -27.72 -2.35
N PHE A 200 -5.22 -26.69 -2.79
CA PHE A 200 -5.21 -25.41 -2.10
C PHE A 200 -5.10 -24.22 -3.05
N ILE A 201 -5.56 -23.09 -2.54
CA ILE A 201 -5.30 -21.76 -3.06
C ILE A 201 -4.54 -21.00 -1.98
N GLU A 202 -3.43 -20.38 -2.32
CA GLU A 202 -2.64 -19.57 -1.40
C GLU A 202 -2.73 -18.09 -1.77
N LEU A 203 -2.95 -17.26 -0.76
CA LEU A 203 -2.82 -15.82 -0.86
C LEU A 203 -1.51 -15.37 -0.25
N TYR A 204 -0.89 -14.34 -0.83
CA TYR A 204 0.27 -13.67 -0.26
C TYR A 204 0.02 -12.19 -0.11
N SER A 205 0.38 -11.62 1.04
CA SER A 205 0.35 -10.19 1.29
C SER A 205 1.75 -9.61 1.14
N PHE A 206 1.94 -8.68 0.20
CA PHE A 206 3.13 -7.82 0.19
C PHE A 206 2.78 -6.36 0.54
N GLU A 207 1.63 -6.17 1.18
CA GLU A 207 1.21 -4.88 1.73
C GLU A 207 2.16 -4.46 2.86
N GLU A 208 2.35 -3.15 3.05
CA GLU A 208 3.05 -2.60 4.22
C GLU A 208 2.13 -2.56 5.45
N GLY A 209 1.73 -3.71 5.96
CA GLY A 209 0.92 -3.84 7.18
C GLY A 209 0.02 -5.08 7.20
N GLU A 210 -0.83 -5.17 8.22
CA GLU A 210 -1.86 -6.20 8.31
C GLU A 210 -3.05 -5.85 7.40
N VAL A 211 -3.62 -6.86 6.74
CA VAL A 211 -4.79 -6.74 5.88
C VAL A 211 -5.93 -7.57 6.46
N ASP A 212 -7.05 -6.92 6.77
CA ASP A 212 -8.30 -7.61 7.13
C ASP A 212 -9.01 -8.08 5.85
N LEU A 213 -9.12 -9.40 5.70
CA LEU A 213 -9.77 -10.07 4.57
C LEU A 213 -11.28 -10.28 4.81
N THR A 214 -11.83 -9.77 5.91
CA THR A 214 -13.26 -9.92 6.22
C THR A 214 -14.13 -9.36 5.09
N GLY A 215 -14.91 -10.24 4.47
CA GLY A 215 -15.82 -9.89 3.37
C GLY A 215 -15.20 -9.93 1.99
N TRP A 216 -13.88 -10.15 1.87
CA TRP A 216 -13.26 -10.52 0.61
C TRP A 216 -13.74 -11.90 0.16
N TYR A 217 -13.58 -12.25 -1.11
CA TYR A 217 -13.98 -13.57 -1.57
C TYR A 217 -13.19 -14.07 -2.78
N LEU A 218 -13.08 -15.40 -2.87
CA LEU A 218 -12.63 -16.12 -4.06
C LEU A 218 -13.84 -16.53 -4.90
N GLU A 219 -13.68 -16.53 -6.21
CA GLU A 219 -14.64 -17.03 -7.19
C GLU A 219 -13.96 -17.96 -8.20
N ASP A 220 -14.59 -19.11 -8.42
CA ASP A 220 -14.15 -20.18 -9.33
C ASP A 220 -15.36 -20.69 -10.14
N GLY A 221 -15.86 -19.86 -11.07
CA GLY A 221 -16.88 -20.17 -12.11
C GLY A 221 -18.27 -20.71 -11.69
N GLY A 222 -18.39 -21.24 -10.48
CA GLY A 222 -19.47 -22.07 -9.96
C GLY A 222 -19.40 -22.27 -8.43
N ALA A 223 -18.29 -21.87 -7.79
CA ALA A 223 -18.17 -21.78 -6.33
C ALA A 223 -17.58 -20.43 -5.91
N ASN A 224 -18.09 -19.89 -4.79
CA ASN A 224 -17.54 -18.68 -4.16
C ASN A 224 -17.24 -18.98 -2.69
N TYR A 225 -16.10 -18.48 -2.20
CA TYR A 225 -15.70 -18.63 -0.81
C TYR A 225 -15.39 -17.27 -0.18
N THR A 226 -16.12 -16.90 0.87
CA THR A 226 -15.90 -15.65 1.60
C THR A 226 -14.76 -15.81 2.61
N LEU A 227 -13.78 -14.93 2.51
CA LEU A 227 -12.60 -14.86 3.35
C LEU A 227 -12.92 -14.14 4.67
N SER A 228 -12.10 -14.43 5.68
CA SER A 228 -12.10 -13.72 6.96
C SER A 228 -10.72 -13.78 7.63
N GLY A 229 -10.55 -12.90 8.62
CA GLY A 229 -9.33 -12.80 9.41
C GLY A 229 -8.28 -11.91 8.77
N ILE A 230 -7.10 -11.90 9.38
CA ILE A 230 -6.02 -10.97 9.05
C ILE A 230 -4.86 -11.73 8.39
N ILE A 231 -4.22 -11.12 7.41
CA ILE A 231 -2.94 -11.55 6.83
C ILE A 231 -1.90 -10.45 7.07
N ASP A 232 -0.78 -10.80 7.67
CA ASP A 232 0.31 -9.87 7.95
C ASP A 232 1.18 -9.62 6.69
N SER A 233 1.94 -8.52 6.71
CA SER A 233 2.90 -8.19 5.67
C SER A 233 3.95 -9.28 5.49
N GLY A 234 4.09 -9.79 4.26
CA GLY A 234 5.03 -10.85 3.91
C GLY A 234 4.60 -12.25 4.32
N GLU A 235 3.37 -12.43 4.80
CA GLU A 235 2.83 -13.73 5.18
C GLU A 235 1.92 -14.34 4.11
N PHE A 236 1.72 -15.65 4.23
CA PHE A 236 0.89 -16.47 3.35
C PHE A 236 -0.38 -16.92 4.07
N LYS A 237 -1.47 -17.06 3.32
CA LYS A 237 -2.72 -17.67 3.79
C LYS A 237 -3.12 -18.79 2.84
N VAL A 238 -2.90 -20.01 3.29
CA VAL A 238 -3.31 -21.23 2.57
C VAL A 238 -4.78 -21.52 2.84
N LEU A 239 -5.53 -21.80 1.77
CA LEU A 239 -6.96 -22.09 1.79
C LEU A 239 -7.17 -23.45 1.14
N TRP A 240 -7.36 -24.47 1.98
CA TRP A 240 -7.52 -25.84 1.54
C TRP A 240 -8.92 -26.10 0.99
N ARG A 241 -9.06 -27.01 0.02
CA ARG A 241 -10.35 -27.39 -0.56
C ARG A 241 -11.36 -27.89 0.48
N ASN A 242 -10.92 -28.64 1.49
CA ASN A 242 -11.80 -29.10 2.57
C ASN A 242 -12.36 -27.96 3.44
N GLU A 243 -11.73 -26.78 3.42
CA GLU A 243 -12.19 -25.57 4.09
C GLU A 243 -13.07 -24.72 3.16
N THR A 244 -12.63 -24.52 1.91
CA THR A 244 -13.27 -23.60 0.97
C THR A 244 -14.45 -24.21 0.22
N GLY A 245 -14.39 -25.52 -0.03
CA GLY A 245 -15.26 -26.23 -0.97
C GLY A 245 -14.99 -25.91 -2.44
N ILE A 246 -13.99 -25.09 -2.76
CA ILE A 246 -13.58 -24.79 -4.13
C ILE A 246 -12.81 -26.01 -4.67
N ALA A 247 -13.18 -26.48 -5.86
CA ALA A 247 -12.63 -27.66 -6.49
C ALA A 247 -11.96 -27.26 -7.80
N LEU A 248 -10.63 -27.23 -7.79
CA LEU A 248 -9.83 -26.75 -8.89
C LEU A 248 -9.83 -27.77 -10.04
N ASN A 249 -10.10 -27.31 -11.26
CA ASN A 249 -10.19 -28.18 -12.42
C ASN A 249 -8.80 -28.52 -12.98
N ASN A 250 -8.50 -29.81 -13.13
CA ASN A 250 -7.21 -30.29 -13.67
C ASN A 250 -6.99 -29.98 -15.17
N ASN A 251 -8.07 -29.69 -15.90
CA ASN A 251 -8.07 -29.39 -17.34
C ASN A 251 -8.17 -27.89 -17.64
N GLY A 252 -7.74 -27.07 -16.67
CA GLY A 252 -7.72 -25.63 -16.76
C GLY A 252 -8.86 -24.99 -15.99
N ASP A 253 -8.58 -23.85 -15.39
CA ASP A 253 -9.50 -23.13 -14.54
C ASP A 253 -9.20 -21.64 -14.45
N GLU A 254 -10.14 -20.90 -13.86
CA GLU A 254 -10.02 -19.46 -13.60
C GLU A 254 -10.43 -19.13 -12.17
N ILE A 255 -9.49 -18.63 -11.38
CA ILE A 255 -9.71 -18.24 -9.98
C ILE A 255 -9.52 -16.73 -9.87
N LYS A 256 -10.53 -16.08 -9.31
CA LYS A 256 -10.57 -14.63 -9.11
C LYS A 256 -10.64 -14.28 -7.63
N LEU A 257 -9.86 -13.29 -7.24
CA LEU A 257 -9.88 -12.71 -5.90
C LEU A 257 -10.57 -11.34 -5.95
N TYR A 258 -11.55 -11.14 -5.08
CA TYR A 258 -12.28 -9.89 -4.93
C TYR A 258 -12.14 -9.33 -3.52
N ASP A 259 -12.10 -8.00 -3.42
CA ASP A 259 -12.13 -7.31 -2.14
C ASP A 259 -13.55 -7.23 -1.54
N SER A 260 -13.65 -6.72 -0.31
CA SER A 260 -14.93 -6.52 0.38
C SER A 260 -15.90 -5.55 -0.31
N ALA A 261 -15.44 -4.73 -1.25
CA ALA A 261 -16.25 -3.84 -2.06
C ALA A 261 -16.70 -4.48 -3.39
N GLY A 262 -16.26 -5.70 -3.68
CA GLY A 262 -16.55 -6.42 -4.91
C GLY A 262 -15.67 -6.02 -6.09
N LYS A 263 -14.53 -5.35 -5.84
CA LYS A 263 -13.54 -5.03 -6.87
C LYS A 263 -12.63 -6.24 -7.10
N LEU A 264 -12.38 -6.57 -8.37
CA LEU A 264 -11.41 -7.60 -8.74
C LEU A 264 -10.00 -7.14 -8.34
N VAL A 265 -9.32 -7.94 -7.52
CA VAL A 265 -7.98 -7.67 -6.98
C VAL A 265 -6.91 -8.39 -7.79
N ASP A 266 -7.11 -9.69 -8.02
CA ASP A 266 -6.16 -10.53 -8.76
C ASP A 266 -6.87 -11.72 -9.41
N GLU A 267 -6.22 -12.33 -10.40
CA GLU A 267 -6.72 -13.53 -11.08
C GLU A 267 -5.59 -14.46 -11.51
N ILE A 268 -5.91 -15.75 -11.57
CA ILE A 268 -5.09 -16.75 -12.27
C ILE A 268 -5.98 -17.51 -13.25
N ILE A 269 -5.45 -17.70 -14.45
CA ILE A 269 -5.99 -18.62 -15.44
C ILE A 269 -4.88 -19.61 -15.78
N TYR A 270 -5.18 -20.90 -15.72
CA TYR A 270 -4.27 -21.95 -16.19
C TYR A 270 -5.01 -22.89 -17.14
N GLU A 271 -4.31 -23.46 -18.12
CA GLU A 271 -4.92 -24.30 -19.15
C GLU A 271 -4.90 -25.79 -18.80
N THR A 272 -3.97 -26.21 -17.94
CA THR A 272 -3.81 -27.60 -17.50
C THR A 272 -3.05 -27.64 -16.19
N SER A 273 -3.17 -28.75 -15.47
CA SER A 273 -2.35 -29.07 -14.30
C SER A 273 -1.51 -30.32 -14.55
N THR A 274 -0.30 -30.35 -14.00
CA THR A 274 0.50 -31.58 -13.84
C THR A 274 0.29 -32.14 -12.43
N GLU A 275 0.03 -33.45 -12.31
CA GLU A 275 -0.07 -34.11 -11.00
C GLU A 275 1.21 -33.87 -10.18
N GLY A 276 1.04 -33.49 -8.92
CA GLY A 276 2.17 -33.18 -8.05
C GLY A 276 2.77 -31.78 -8.24
N LYS A 277 2.26 -30.97 -9.19
CA LYS A 277 2.74 -29.59 -9.43
C LYS A 277 1.70 -28.53 -9.13
N SER A 278 2.16 -27.42 -8.58
CA SER A 278 1.39 -26.19 -8.39
C SER A 278 1.69 -25.18 -9.48
N TRP A 279 0.80 -24.21 -9.66
CA TRP A 279 1.09 -22.96 -10.35
C TRP A 279 1.44 -21.91 -9.31
N ALA A 280 2.69 -21.46 -9.31
CA ALA A 280 3.27 -20.60 -8.29
C ALA A 280 3.83 -19.32 -8.90
N ARG A 281 3.62 -18.16 -8.26
CA ARG A 281 4.28 -16.91 -8.64
C ARG A 281 5.73 -16.94 -8.21
N ILE A 282 6.64 -16.75 -9.17
CA ILE A 282 8.08 -16.70 -8.89
C ILE A 282 8.66 -15.41 -9.48
N PRO A 283 9.08 -14.43 -8.65
CA PRO A 283 9.04 -14.41 -7.18
C PRO A 283 7.63 -14.23 -6.58
N ASP A 284 7.44 -14.56 -5.29
CA ASP A 284 6.17 -14.42 -4.59
C ASP A 284 5.54 -13.02 -4.77
N GLY A 285 4.23 -13.01 -4.95
CA GLY A 285 3.41 -11.80 -5.07
C GLY A 285 3.55 -10.97 -6.35
N THR A 286 4.66 -11.09 -7.07
CA THR A 286 5.01 -10.17 -8.17
C THR A 286 5.44 -10.87 -9.45
N GLY A 287 5.80 -12.15 -9.36
CA GLY A 287 6.21 -12.96 -10.49
C GLY A 287 5.05 -13.47 -11.34
N GLU A 288 5.42 -13.95 -12.52
CA GLU A 288 4.54 -14.74 -13.38
C GLU A 288 4.30 -16.12 -12.75
N PHE A 289 3.12 -16.70 -13.00
CA PHE A 289 2.81 -18.07 -12.61
C PHE A 289 3.63 -19.06 -13.44
N GLN A 290 4.27 -20.00 -12.76
CA GLN A 290 5.06 -21.08 -13.34
C GLN A 290 4.74 -22.38 -12.62
N GLU A 291 4.91 -23.52 -13.29
CA GLU A 291 4.82 -24.81 -12.61
C GLU A 291 5.98 -24.98 -11.62
N ALA A 292 5.65 -25.29 -10.36
CA ALA A 292 6.61 -25.48 -9.29
C ALA A 292 6.25 -26.69 -8.40
N ASP A 293 7.16 -27.07 -7.51
CA ASP A 293 6.81 -27.97 -6.40
C ASP A 293 5.93 -27.19 -5.40
N PRO A 294 4.86 -27.81 -4.86
CA PRO A 294 3.93 -27.11 -3.97
C PRO A 294 4.62 -26.65 -2.67
N SER A 295 4.43 -25.38 -2.29
CA SER A 295 5.06 -24.77 -1.11
C SER A 295 4.06 -24.08 -0.17
N PRO A 296 3.03 -24.79 0.35
CA PRO A 296 1.98 -24.18 1.15
C PRO A 296 2.53 -23.54 2.43
N GLY A 297 2.34 -22.22 2.55
CA GLY A 297 2.76 -21.40 3.68
C GLY A 297 4.24 -21.00 3.65
N GLU A 298 4.96 -21.32 2.58
CA GLU A 298 6.37 -21.01 2.40
C GLU A 298 6.62 -20.28 1.07
N LYS A 299 7.85 -19.82 0.85
CA LYS A 299 8.21 -19.11 -0.38
C LYS A 299 8.31 -20.07 -1.57
N ASN A 300 7.79 -19.64 -2.72
CA ASN A 300 7.93 -20.37 -3.97
C ASN A 300 9.41 -20.40 -4.44
N SER A 301 9.83 -21.51 -5.05
CA SER A 301 11.22 -21.70 -5.54
C SER A 301 11.32 -22.44 -6.86
#